data_AF-A0A821GUV2-F1
#
_entry.id   AF-A0A821GUV2-F1
#
_cell.length_a   1.000
_cell.length_b   1.000
_cell.length_c   1.000
_cell.angle_alpha   90.00
_cell.angle_beta   90.00
_cell.angle_gamma   90.00
#
_symmetry.space_group_name_H-M   'P 1'
#
loop_
_entity.id
_entity.type
_entity.pdbx_description
1 polymer ?
#
loop_
_entity_poly.entity_id
_entity_poly.type
_entity_poly.pdbx_seq_one_letter_code
_entity_poly.pdbx_strand_id
1 'polypeptide(L)'
;TVRYSSIIQDNQLIKELLLLKDKQTTDASTSNTSRSSLTNTLRGSTNEEKPNNLWLKMQITVNSIFDSSLDNRSGARVAKGIRQVIEKKEGLFRMHMMGKRVNYAGRSVISPDPFIAIYEIGIPEIFAKKLTYPELVTPHNVHELRQLILNGPDVHPGANFVELEDGTIRRLLPNNLSQRTAIAKLLLTREKQHASSTTLMSTKRVYRHLRTGDYALANRQPTLHRPSIQAHMARVLPGEKTLRLHYAQ
;
A
#
# COMPACT_ATOMS: atom_id res chain seq x y z
N THR A 1 -5.61 19.06 9.62
CA THR A 1 -6.58 19.38 10.69
C THR A 1 -6.49 20.83 11.13
N VAL A 2 -5.34 21.35 11.59
CA VAL A 2 -5.20 22.74 12.09
C VAL A 2 -5.60 23.85 11.08
N ARG A 3 -5.29 23.68 9.79
CA ARG A 3 -5.68 24.68 8.75
C ARG A 3 -7.17 24.67 8.44
N TYR A 4 -7.83 23.51 8.50
CA TYR A 4 -9.27 23.39 8.26
C TYR A 4 -10.08 24.01 9.39
N SER A 5 -9.67 23.81 10.65
CA SER A 5 -10.32 24.48 11.78
C SER A 5 -10.19 26.00 11.71
N SER A 6 -9.03 26.52 11.28
CA SER A 6 -8.83 27.96 11.07
C SER A 6 -9.75 28.52 9.98
N ILE A 7 -9.91 27.81 8.85
CA ILE A 7 -10.81 28.26 7.76
C ILE A 7 -12.26 28.27 8.23
N ILE A 8 -12.68 27.26 8.99
CA ILE A 8 -14.05 27.17 9.51
C ILE A 8 -14.32 28.33 10.49
N GLN A 9 -13.37 28.62 11.39
CA GLN A 9 -13.45 29.74 12.31
C GLN A 9 -13.47 31.09 11.59
N ASP A 10 -12.57 31.30 10.63
CA ASP A 10 -12.53 32.54 9.83
C ASP A 10 -13.85 32.72 9.04
N ASN A 11 -14.45 31.65 8.52
CA ASN A 11 -15.75 31.68 7.82
C ASN A 11 -16.93 32.01 8.76
N GLN A 12 -16.96 31.41 9.96
CA GLN A 12 -17.96 31.73 10.98
C GLN A 12 -17.91 33.21 11.38
N LEU A 13 -16.70 33.74 11.60
CA LEU A 13 -16.49 35.15 11.92
C LEU A 13 -16.92 36.09 10.78
N ILE A 14 -16.64 35.74 9.51
CA ILE A 14 -17.12 36.53 8.36
C ILE A 14 -18.65 36.57 8.32
N LYS A 15 -19.33 35.43 8.54
CA LYS A 15 -20.80 35.36 8.56
C LYS A 15 -21.41 36.22 9.68
N GLU A 16 -20.82 36.17 10.87
CA GLU A 16 -21.27 37.00 11.99
C GLU A 16 -21.11 38.49 11.69
N LEU A 17 -19.98 38.90 11.09
CA LEU A 17 -19.75 40.30 10.69
C LEU A 17 -20.72 40.78 9.61
N LEU A 18 -21.07 39.93 8.64
CA LEU A 18 -22.04 40.26 7.59
C LEU A 18 -23.47 40.38 8.15
N LEU A 19 -23.90 39.44 9.00
CA LEU A 19 -25.20 39.51 9.69
C LEU A 19 -25.33 40.76 10.57
N LEU A 20 -24.23 41.15 11.21
CA LEU A 20 -24.14 42.39 11.99
C LEU A 20 -24.21 43.64 11.11
N LYS A 21 -23.75 43.60 9.86
CA LYS A 21 -23.87 44.70 8.90
C LYS A 21 -25.32 44.84 8.40
N ASP A 22 -25.98 43.73 8.09
CA ASP A 22 -27.36 43.73 7.59
C ASP A 22 -28.37 44.19 8.65
N LYS A 23 -28.22 43.76 9.92
CA LYS A 23 -29.11 44.19 11.02
C LYS A 23 -29.08 45.68 11.30
N GLN A 24 -28.00 46.39 10.96
CA GLN A 24 -27.92 47.85 11.08
C GLN A 24 -28.77 48.58 10.02
N THR A 25 -29.13 47.92 8.91
CA THR A 25 -30.02 48.51 7.90
C THR A 25 -31.49 48.43 8.28
N THR A 26 -31.86 47.58 9.25
CA THR A 26 -33.26 47.39 9.65
C THR A 26 -33.59 47.84 11.07
N ASP A 27 -32.68 47.79 12.05
CA ASP A 27 -32.97 48.26 13.43
C ASP A 27 -31.75 48.87 14.13
N ALA A 28 -31.80 50.16 14.45
CA ALA A 28 -30.69 50.94 15.02
C ALA A 28 -30.46 50.76 16.53
N SER A 29 -31.15 49.83 17.19
CA SER A 29 -31.08 49.71 18.65
C SER A 29 -31.25 48.28 19.12
N THR A 30 -30.16 47.49 19.18
CA THR A 30 -29.83 46.50 20.23
C THR A 30 -28.49 45.81 19.89
N SER A 31 -27.59 45.68 20.87
CA SER A 31 -26.32 44.88 20.89
C SER A 31 -25.00 45.55 20.44
N ASN A 32 -24.61 46.68 21.04
CA ASN A 32 -23.27 47.27 20.83
C ASN A 32 -22.14 46.57 21.62
N THR A 33 -22.43 45.90 22.73
CA THR A 33 -21.40 45.31 23.63
C THR A 33 -20.72 44.06 23.07
N SER A 34 -21.43 43.24 22.29
CA SER A 34 -20.85 42.04 21.66
C SER A 34 -20.05 42.36 20.38
N ARG A 35 -20.30 43.52 19.76
CA ARG A 35 -19.59 43.95 18.54
C ARG A 35 -18.16 44.41 18.83
N SER A 36 -17.93 45.09 19.95
CA SER A 36 -16.61 45.63 20.30
C SER A 36 -15.61 44.52 20.66
N SER A 37 -16.08 43.44 21.32
CA SER A 37 -15.23 42.30 21.68
C SER A 37 -14.81 41.46 20.47
N LEU A 38 -15.71 41.22 19.51
CA LEU A 38 -15.41 40.49 18.26
C LEU A 38 -14.54 41.31 17.29
N THR A 39 -14.73 42.63 17.23
CA THR A 39 -14.00 43.48 16.28
C THR A 39 -12.63 43.95 16.78
N ASN A 40 -12.33 43.87 18.07
CA ASN A 40 -11.01 44.22 18.63
C ASN A 40 -9.94 43.14 18.39
N THR A 41 -10.36 41.90 18.14
CA THR A 41 -9.46 40.76 17.85
C THR A 41 -9.01 40.72 16.39
N LEU A 42 -9.66 41.50 15.51
CA LEU A 42 -9.46 41.48 14.06
C LEU A 42 -8.52 42.60 13.60
N ARG A 43 -7.58 42.28 12.71
CA ARG A 43 -6.65 43.24 12.12
C ARG A 43 -7.38 44.21 11.18
N GLY A 44 -7.27 45.51 11.43
CA GLY A 44 -7.77 46.59 10.58
C GLY A 44 -8.22 47.79 11.41
N SER A 45 -8.01 49.00 10.92
CA SER A 45 -8.34 50.23 11.64
C SER A 45 -9.79 50.64 11.39
N THR A 46 -10.32 50.33 10.20
CA THR A 46 -11.70 50.65 9.81
C THR A 46 -12.62 49.42 9.86
N ASN A 47 -13.92 49.66 10.04
CA ASN A 47 -14.93 48.59 10.05
C ASN A 47 -15.09 47.89 8.69
N GLU A 48 -14.59 48.48 7.61
CA GLU A 48 -14.58 47.90 6.26
C GLU A 48 -13.29 47.12 5.96
N GLU A 49 -12.15 47.52 6.54
CA GLU A 49 -10.88 46.79 6.41
C GLU A 49 -10.88 45.46 7.15
N LYS A 50 -11.51 45.38 8.32
CA LYS A 50 -11.56 44.16 9.16
C LYS A 50 -12.11 42.93 8.42
N PRO A 51 -13.29 42.97 7.78
CA PRO A 51 -13.80 41.82 7.02
C PRO A 51 -12.95 41.51 5.78
N ASN A 52 -12.42 42.53 5.10
CA ASN A 52 -11.55 42.34 3.94
C ASN A 52 -10.22 41.67 4.29
N ASN A 53 -9.61 42.02 5.42
CA ASN A 53 -8.39 41.40 5.92
C ASN A 53 -8.63 39.95 6.37
N LEU A 54 -9.77 39.68 7.01
CA LEU A 54 -10.15 38.33 7.43
C LEU A 54 -10.40 37.43 6.21
N TRP A 55 -11.09 37.95 5.20
CA TRP A 55 -11.26 37.28 3.92
C TRP A 55 -9.89 37.01 3.28
N LEU A 56 -9.04 38.01 3.09
CA LEU A 56 -7.70 37.81 2.51
C LEU A 56 -6.90 36.71 3.23
N LYS A 57 -6.93 36.69 4.57
CA LYS A 57 -6.29 35.64 5.39
C LYS A 57 -6.90 34.25 5.13
N MET A 58 -8.23 34.15 5.09
CA MET A 58 -8.92 32.91 4.78
C MET A 58 -8.54 32.42 3.37
N GLN A 59 -8.47 33.32 2.38
CA GLN A 59 -8.09 32.96 1.01
C GLN A 59 -6.69 32.38 0.93
N ILE A 60 -5.74 33.02 1.60
CA ILE A 60 -4.35 32.54 1.63
C ILE A 60 -4.28 31.17 2.29
N THR A 61 -5.05 30.95 3.36
CA THR A 61 -5.10 29.65 4.05
C THR A 61 -5.70 28.56 3.15
N VAL A 62 -6.76 28.87 2.40
CA VAL A 62 -7.36 27.95 1.41
C VAL A 62 -6.38 27.66 0.27
N ASN A 63 -5.77 28.69 -0.31
CA ASN A 63 -4.77 28.55 -1.36
C ASN A 63 -3.60 27.67 -0.89
N SER A 64 -3.11 27.86 0.33
CA SER A 64 -2.02 27.06 0.93
C SER A 64 -2.39 25.57 1.12
N ILE A 65 -3.68 25.20 1.17
CA ILE A 65 -4.13 23.80 1.19
C ILE A 65 -4.04 23.17 -0.20
N PHE A 66 -4.48 23.90 -1.23
CA PHE A 66 -4.46 23.39 -2.60
C PHE A 66 -3.07 23.45 -3.21
N ASP A 67 -2.40 24.59 -3.07
CA ASP A 67 -1.11 24.89 -3.63
C ASP A 67 -0.25 25.66 -2.63
N SER A 68 0.69 24.95 -2.01
CA SER A 68 1.63 25.56 -1.05
C SER A 68 2.60 26.56 -1.69
N SER A 69 2.69 26.65 -3.02
CA SER A 69 3.55 27.64 -3.71
C SER A 69 2.91 29.01 -3.85
N LEU A 70 1.59 29.11 -3.66
CA LEU A 70 0.86 30.39 -3.65
C LEU A 70 1.01 31.12 -2.31
N ASP A 71 1.58 30.46 -1.30
CA ASP A 71 1.80 30.99 0.05
C ASP A 71 3.27 31.38 0.25
N ASN A 72 3.69 32.46 -0.42
CA ASN A 72 5.06 32.99 -0.35
C ASN A 72 5.37 33.71 0.99
N ARG A 73 4.45 33.70 1.97
CA ARG A 73 4.53 34.54 3.16
C ARG A 73 5.34 33.93 4.32
N SER A 74 5.88 32.73 4.18
CA SER A 74 6.63 32.12 5.28
C SER A 74 7.81 31.28 4.80
N GLY A 75 9.02 31.69 5.19
CA GLY A 75 10.25 30.87 5.13
C GLY A 75 10.24 29.66 6.07
N ALA A 76 9.09 29.36 6.69
CA ALA A 76 8.87 28.14 7.46
C ALA A 76 8.42 27.02 6.51
N ARG A 77 8.74 25.75 6.82
CA ARG A 77 8.32 24.58 6.02
C ARG A 77 6.80 24.55 5.88
N VAL A 78 6.29 25.07 4.77
CA VAL A 78 4.88 24.98 4.41
C VAL A 78 4.54 23.51 4.14
N ALA A 79 3.49 23.00 4.80
CA ALA A 79 2.98 21.66 4.52
C ALA A 79 2.63 21.53 3.03
N LYS A 80 2.91 20.36 2.45
CA LYS A 80 2.64 20.11 1.02
C LYS A 80 1.15 20.26 0.74
N GLY A 81 0.80 21.11 -0.22
CA GLY A 81 -0.57 21.22 -0.73
C GLY A 81 -0.96 20.02 -1.59
N ILE A 82 -2.25 19.91 -1.92
CA ILE A 82 -2.81 18.81 -2.74
C ILE A 82 -2.09 18.73 -4.09
N ARG A 83 -1.86 19.87 -4.75
CA ARG A 83 -1.15 19.94 -6.04
C ARG A 83 0.25 19.35 -5.94
N GLN A 84 1.00 19.68 -4.88
CA GLN A 84 2.36 19.16 -4.66
C GLN A 84 2.39 17.65 -4.39
N VAL A 85 1.32 17.08 -3.81
CA VAL A 85 1.20 15.64 -3.60
C VAL A 85 0.95 14.91 -4.92
N ILE A 86 0.30 15.56 -5.87
CA ILE A 86 -0.11 14.95 -7.14
C ILE A 86 0.98 15.09 -8.22
N GLU A 87 1.49 16.29 -8.46
CA GLU A 87 2.26 16.63 -9.68
C GLU A 87 3.74 16.25 -9.64
N LYS A 88 4.30 15.96 -8.45
CA LYS A 88 5.74 15.68 -8.32
C LYS A 88 6.15 14.36 -8.98
N LYS A 89 7.45 14.21 -9.27
CA LYS A 89 8.05 12.92 -9.69
C LYS A 89 7.78 11.80 -8.67
N GLU A 90 7.85 12.15 -7.39
CA GLU A 90 7.45 11.30 -6.25
C GLU A 90 5.97 11.50 -5.85
N GLY A 91 5.16 12.07 -6.74
CA GLY A 91 3.74 12.31 -6.52
C GLY A 91 2.90 11.05 -6.67
N LEU A 92 1.60 11.18 -6.37
CA LEU A 92 0.64 10.06 -6.36
C LEU A 92 0.63 9.28 -7.68
N PHE A 93 0.46 9.97 -8.81
CA PHE A 93 0.32 9.30 -10.10
C PHE A 93 1.56 8.50 -10.48
N ARG A 94 2.74 9.11 -10.43
CA ARG A 94 3.97 8.47 -10.91
C ARG A 94 4.52 7.42 -9.94
N MET A 95 4.52 7.70 -8.65
CA MET A 95 5.16 6.85 -7.65
C MET A 95 4.25 5.75 -7.10
N HIS A 96 2.93 5.94 -7.12
CA HIS A 96 1.98 5.00 -6.49
C HIS A 96 0.92 4.44 -7.45
N MET A 97 0.68 5.05 -8.62
CA MET A 97 -0.26 4.51 -9.61
C MET A 97 0.48 3.84 -10.77
N MET A 98 1.41 4.55 -11.42
CA MET A 98 2.18 4.03 -12.56
C MET A 98 3.29 3.06 -12.15
N GLY A 99 3.95 3.33 -11.03
CA GLY A 99 4.84 2.40 -10.34
C GLY A 99 4.23 1.97 -9.01
N LYS A 100 4.35 0.69 -8.66
CA LYS A 100 3.97 0.18 -7.33
C LYS A 100 5.06 -0.74 -6.82
N ARG A 101 5.23 -0.77 -5.50
CA ARG A 101 5.96 -1.86 -4.85
C ARG A 101 5.06 -3.09 -4.85
N VAL A 102 5.63 -4.24 -5.22
CA VAL A 102 4.91 -5.50 -5.38
C VAL A 102 5.32 -6.50 -4.32
N ASN A 103 4.40 -7.40 -3.97
CA ASN A 103 4.68 -8.57 -3.14
C ASN A 103 5.29 -9.68 -4.01
N TYR A 104 5.84 -10.71 -3.36
CA TYR A 104 6.42 -11.89 -4.02
C TYR A 104 7.55 -11.57 -5.02
N ALA A 105 8.42 -10.62 -4.66
CA ALA A 105 9.60 -10.27 -5.43
C ALA A 105 10.87 -10.37 -4.57
N GLY A 106 12.00 -10.61 -5.22
CA GLY A 106 13.32 -10.64 -4.59
C GLY A 106 14.34 -9.89 -5.44
N ARG A 107 15.40 -9.38 -4.80
CA ARG A 107 16.53 -8.73 -5.47
C ARG A 107 17.83 -9.23 -4.84
N SER A 108 18.78 -9.63 -5.68
CA SER A 108 20.12 -10.03 -5.24
C SER A 108 21.17 -9.61 -6.27
N VAL A 109 22.44 -9.75 -5.90
CA VAL A 109 23.56 -9.71 -6.84
C VAL A 109 23.47 -10.92 -7.78
N ILE A 110 23.92 -10.73 -9.01
CA ILE A 110 23.99 -11.78 -10.03
C ILE A 110 25.43 -12.26 -10.11
N SER A 111 25.61 -13.58 -10.11
CA SER A 111 26.88 -14.23 -10.37
C SER A 111 26.74 -15.12 -11.60
N PRO A 112 27.76 -15.25 -12.44
CA PRO A 112 27.68 -16.10 -13.62
C PRO A 112 27.67 -17.58 -13.24
N ASP A 113 27.02 -18.41 -14.05
CA ASP A 113 27.03 -19.87 -13.93
C ASP A 113 26.87 -20.53 -15.32
N PRO A 114 27.86 -21.33 -15.79
CA PRO A 114 27.78 -22.02 -17.07
C PRO A 114 26.97 -23.34 -17.02
N PHE A 115 26.58 -23.83 -15.84
CA PHE A 115 25.89 -25.13 -15.69
C PHE A 115 24.36 -25.02 -15.69
N ILE A 116 23.82 -23.81 -15.74
CA ILE A 116 22.39 -23.54 -15.89
C ILE A 116 22.03 -23.29 -17.34
N ALA A 117 20.82 -23.67 -17.75
CA ALA A 117 20.39 -23.45 -19.11
C ALA A 117 20.18 -21.95 -19.39
N ILE A 118 20.25 -21.54 -20.67
CA ILE A 118 20.08 -20.14 -21.10
C ILE A 118 18.73 -19.56 -20.67
N TYR A 119 17.68 -20.39 -20.63
CA TYR A 119 16.34 -20.01 -20.22
C TYR A 119 16.09 -20.17 -18.71
N GLU A 120 17.09 -20.63 -17.95
CA GLU A 120 16.99 -20.82 -16.50
C GLU A 120 17.58 -19.64 -15.72
N ILE A 121 17.09 -19.45 -14.50
CA ILE A 121 17.70 -18.59 -13.50
C ILE A 121 17.97 -19.40 -12.24
N GLY A 122 19.20 -19.38 -11.76
CA GLY A 122 19.56 -20.01 -10.50
C GLY A 122 19.08 -19.18 -9.33
N ILE A 123 18.21 -19.76 -8.51
CA ILE A 123 17.59 -19.12 -7.36
C ILE A 123 18.15 -19.73 -6.07
N PRO A 124 18.71 -18.90 -5.17
CA PRO A 124 19.10 -19.34 -3.84
C PRO A 124 17.97 -20.01 -3.07
N GLU A 125 18.29 -21.05 -2.30
CA GLU A 125 17.32 -21.72 -1.42
C GLU A 125 16.63 -20.75 -0.44
N ILE A 126 17.34 -19.72 0.02
CA ILE A 126 16.79 -18.65 0.90
C ILE A 126 15.62 -17.93 0.22
N PHE A 127 15.70 -17.71 -1.09
CA PHE A 127 14.63 -17.08 -1.86
C PHE A 127 13.51 -18.09 -2.12
N ALA A 128 13.86 -19.33 -2.45
CA ALA A 128 12.89 -20.39 -2.71
C ALA A 128 11.96 -20.66 -1.52
N LYS A 129 12.48 -20.64 -0.28
CA LYS A 129 11.69 -20.81 0.95
C LYS A 129 10.75 -19.64 1.25
N LYS A 130 11.12 -18.42 0.86
CA LYS A 130 10.32 -17.21 1.15
C LYS A 130 9.27 -16.91 0.09
N LEU A 131 9.61 -17.11 -1.17
CA LEU A 131 8.69 -16.92 -2.29
C LEU A 131 7.74 -18.11 -2.34
N THR A 132 6.44 -17.82 -2.37
CA THR A 132 5.41 -18.85 -2.38
C THR A 132 4.47 -18.67 -3.54
N TYR A 133 3.97 -19.79 -4.05
CA TYR A 133 2.94 -19.84 -5.07
C TYR A 133 1.67 -20.48 -4.49
N PRO A 134 0.50 -19.83 -4.61
CA PRO A 134 -0.77 -20.40 -4.16
C PRO A 134 -1.22 -21.49 -5.12
N GLU A 135 -1.02 -22.76 -4.74
CA GLU A 135 -1.48 -23.90 -5.52
C GLU A 135 -2.84 -24.40 -5.03
N LEU A 136 -3.78 -24.58 -5.97
CA LEU A 136 -5.11 -25.10 -5.69
C LEU A 136 -5.00 -26.58 -5.31
N VAL A 137 -5.67 -26.98 -4.22
CA VAL A 137 -5.75 -28.39 -3.85
C VAL A 137 -6.72 -29.10 -4.79
N THR A 138 -6.22 -30.14 -5.46
CA THR A 138 -6.98 -31.03 -6.32
C THR A 138 -6.71 -32.49 -5.92
N PRO A 139 -7.56 -33.44 -6.30
CA PRO A 139 -7.31 -34.85 -6.03
C PRO A 139 -5.99 -35.37 -6.64
N HIS A 140 -5.50 -34.74 -7.72
CA HIS A 140 -4.28 -35.16 -8.41
C HIS A 140 -3.00 -34.72 -7.69
N ASN A 141 -2.95 -33.48 -7.19
CA ASN A 141 -1.76 -32.92 -6.53
C ASN A 141 -1.78 -33.05 -5.00
N VAL A 142 -2.88 -33.52 -4.40
CA VAL A 142 -3.03 -33.60 -2.93
C VAL A 142 -1.88 -34.36 -2.27
N HIS A 143 -1.37 -35.42 -2.90
CA HIS A 143 -0.31 -36.24 -2.33
C HIS A 143 0.99 -35.44 -2.18
N GLU A 144 1.34 -34.68 -3.23
CA GLU A 144 2.50 -33.78 -3.21
C GLU A 144 2.30 -32.65 -2.18
N LEU A 145 1.14 -31.97 -2.22
CA LEU A 145 0.85 -30.86 -1.30
C LEU A 145 0.86 -31.29 0.17
N ARG A 146 0.42 -32.52 0.49
CA ARG A 146 0.53 -33.09 1.83
C ARG A 146 1.98 -33.18 2.30
N GLN A 147 2.88 -33.66 1.44
CA GLN A 147 4.30 -33.75 1.77
C GLN A 147 4.91 -32.36 1.97
N LEU A 148 4.56 -31.38 1.14
CA LEU A 148 5.04 -30.00 1.28
C LEU A 148 4.60 -29.36 2.61
N ILE A 149 3.37 -29.63 3.06
CA ILE A 149 2.88 -29.18 4.38
C ILE A 149 3.64 -29.89 5.50
N LEU A 150 3.89 -31.20 5.37
CA LEU A 150 4.64 -31.96 6.37
C LEU A 150 6.08 -31.47 6.50
N ASN A 151 6.74 -31.11 5.40
CA ASN A 151 8.06 -30.48 5.40
C ASN A 151 8.04 -29.11 6.08
N GLY A 152 6.97 -28.33 5.86
CA GLY A 152 6.74 -27.03 6.48
C GLY A 152 7.60 -25.91 5.89
N PRO A 153 7.82 -24.80 6.64
CA PRO A 153 8.43 -23.60 6.08
C PRO A 153 9.97 -23.63 6.00
N ASP A 154 10.64 -24.40 6.86
CA ASP A 154 12.11 -24.35 6.98
C ASP A 154 12.85 -25.34 6.06
N VAL A 155 12.16 -26.39 5.61
CA VAL A 155 12.71 -27.41 4.70
C VAL A 155 12.19 -27.15 3.29
N HIS A 156 13.11 -27.04 2.32
CA HIS A 156 12.76 -26.91 0.91
C HIS A 156 12.88 -28.27 0.20
N PRO A 157 11.90 -28.68 -0.63
CA PRO A 157 10.63 -28.02 -0.94
C PRO A 157 9.58 -28.21 0.18
N GLY A 158 8.88 -27.12 0.51
CA GLY A 158 7.88 -27.09 1.59
C GLY A 158 6.75 -26.08 1.34
N ALA A 159 6.07 -25.67 2.41
CA ALA A 159 4.96 -24.73 2.35
C ALA A 159 4.93 -23.81 3.58
N ASN A 160 4.46 -22.57 3.39
CA ASN A 160 4.42 -21.56 4.45
C ASN A 160 3.01 -21.31 4.99
N PHE A 161 2.01 -21.35 4.12
CA PHE A 161 0.63 -21.02 4.46
C PHE A 161 -0.36 -21.99 3.82
N VAL A 162 -1.52 -22.13 4.45
CA VAL A 162 -2.67 -22.84 3.91
C VAL A 162 -3.88 -21.93 4.04
N GLU A 163 -4.55 -21.67 2.93
CA GLU A 163 -5.80 -20.94 2.84
C GLU A 163 -6.96 -21.93 2.84
N LEU A 164 -7.87 -21.74 3.77
CA LEU A 164 -9.05 -22.58 3.97
C LEU A 164 -10.21 -22.14 3.03
N GLU A 165 -11.32 -22.88 3.06
CA GLU A 165 -12.48 -22.61 2.20
C GLU A 165 -13.17 -21.28 2.52
N ASP A 166 -13.02 -20.79 3.75
CA ASP A 166 -13.53 -19.51 4.25
C ASP A 166 -12.63 -18.31 3.88
N GLY A 167 -11.49 -18.55 3.22
CA GLY A 167 -10.47 -17.55 2.90
C GLY A 167 -9.51 -17.23 4.05
N THR A 168 -9.64 -17.89 5.20
CA THR A 168 -8.71 -17.71 6.32
C THR A 168 -7.34 -18.32 5.98
N ILE A 169 -6.29 -17.50 6.04
CA ILE A 169 -4.91 -17.92 5.80
C ILE A 169 -4.29 -18.36 7.13
N ARG A 170 -3.98 -19.65 7.25
CA ARG A 170 -3.26 -20.23 8.40
C ARG A 170 -1.78 -20.39 8.08
N ARG A 171 -0.92 -19.82 8.94
CA ARG A 171 0.53 -19.99 8.85
C ARG A 171 0.95 -21.34 9.43
N LEU A 172 1.84 -22.04 8.73
CA LEU A 172 2.45 -23.27 9.20
C LEU A 172 3.63 -22.94 10.11
N LEU A 173 3.60 -23.47 11.34
CA LEU A 173 4.67 -23.32 12.32
C LEU A 173 5.70 -24.46 12.15
N PRO A 174 7.01 -24.17 12.18
CA PRO A 174 8.03 -25.22 12.05
C PRO A 174 7.94 -26.28 13.15
N ASN A 175 7.70 -25.87 14.39
CA ASN A 175 7.81 -26.73 15.56
C ASN A 175 6.58 -27.63 15.81
N ASN A 176 5.47 -27.43 15.08
CA ASN A 176 4.22 -28.13 15.34
C ASN A 176 3.89 -29.16 14.25
N LEU A 177 4.50 -30.34 14.34
CA LEU A 177 4.28 -31.42 13.38
C LEU A 177 2.84 -31.97 13.45
N SER A 178 2.25 -32.05 14.65
CA SER A 178 0.89 -32.56 14.86
C SER A 178 -0.14 -31.68 14.14
N GLN A 179 0.00 -30.36 14.26
CA GLN A 179 -0.85 -29.40 13.54
C GLN A 179 -0.70 -29.55 12.02
N ARG A 180 0.54 -29.66 11.51
CA ARG A 180 0.82 -29.84 10.07
C ARG A 180 0.19 -31.13 9.55
N THR A 181 0.30 -32.22 10.31
CA THR A 181 -0.28 -33.51 9.96
C THR A 181 -1.81 -33.46 9.92
N ALA A 182 -2.44 -32.79 10.88
CA ALA A 182 -3.89 -32.62 10.90
C ALA A 182 -4.38 -31.83 9.67
N ILE A 183 -3.72 -30.70 9.35
CA ILE A 183 -4.06 -29.87 8.19
C ILE A 183 -3.87 -30.66 6.87
N ALA A 184 -2.75 -31.37 6.73
CA ALA A 184 -2.45 -32.18 5.54
C ALA A 184 -3.52 -33.25 5.27
N LYS A 185 -4.01 -33.93 6.32
CA LYS A 185 -5.08 -34.92 6.20
C LYS A 185 -6.40 -34.29 5.74
N LEU A 186 -6.71 -33.10 6.25
CA LEU A 186 -7.95 -32.37 5.99
C LEU A 186 -7.99 -31.60 4.65
N LEU A 187 -6.94 -31.64 3.83
CA LEU A 187 -6.88 -30.86 2.58
C LEU A 187 -8.04 -31.14 1.60
N LEU A 188 -8.48 -32.39 1.48
CA LEU A 188 -9.63 -32.77 0.63
C LEU A 188 -10.96 -32.80 1.37
N THR A 189 -10.92 -32.68 2.70
CA THR A 189 -12.14 -32.73 3.51
C THR A 189 -12.90 -31.43 3.35
N ARG A 190 -14.11 -31.53 2.79
CA ARG A 190 -15.08 -30.44 2.74
C ARG A 190 -15.49 -30.07 4.16
N GLU A 191 -15.41 -28.80 4.53
CA GLU A 191 -16.00 -28.35 5.78
C GLU A 191 -17.52 -28.39 5.65
N LYS A 192 -18.22 -29.09 6.57
CA LYS A 192 -19.69 -29.17 6.56
C LYS A 192 -20.23 -27.78 6.91
N GLN A 193 -20.75 -27.05 5.93
CA GLN A 193 -21.39 -25.77 6.23
C GLN A 193 -22.70 -26.00 7.02
N HIS A 194 -22.87 -25.25 8.10
CA HIS A 194 -24.19 -24.95 8.63
C HIS A 194 -24.95 -24.13 7.57
N ALA A 195 -26.23 -24.47 7.35
CA ALA A 195 -27.07 -24.15 6.19
C ALA A 195 -27.38 -22.64 5.92
N SER A 196 -26.54 -21.69 6.34
CA SER A 196 -26.85 -20.26 6.33
C SER A 196 -25.83 -19.36 5.62
N SER A 197 -24.78 -19.89 4.97
CA SER A 197 -23.78 -19.04 4.29
C SER A 197 -23.78 -19.29 2.77
N THR A 198 -24.23 -18.30 2.00
CA THR A 198 -24.05 -18.19 0.54
C THR A 198 -22.59 -17.86 0.18
N THR A 199 -21.62 -18.46 0.88
CA THR A 199 -20.20 -18.19 0.63
C THR A 199 -19.74 -19.05 -0.54
N LEU A 200 -19.22 -18.40 -1.57
CA LEU A 200 -18.65 -19.02 -2.77
C LEU A 200 -17.74 -20.18 -2.34
N MET A 201 -18.05 -21.40 -2.76
CA MET A 201 -17.32 -22.62 -2.40
C MET A 201 -15.88 -22.59 -2.95
N SER A 202 -14.96 -21.92 -2.25
CA SER A 202 -13.55 -21.87 -2.64
C SER A 202 -12.86 -23.18 -2.29
N THR A 203 -11.98 -23.66 -3.17
CA THR A 203 -11.08 -24.78 -2.87
C THR A 203 -9.94 -24.28 -1.99
N LYS A 204 -9.46 -25.14 -1.10
CA LYS A 204 -8.29 -24.83 -0.26
C LYS A 204 -7.06 -24.58 -1.15
N ARG A 205 -6.19 -23.67 -0.71
CA ARG A 205 -4.93 -23.36 -1.41
C ARG A 205 -3.75 -23.57 -0.48
N VAL A 206 -2.68 -24.13 -1.02
CA VAL A 206 -1.42 -24.31 -0.30
C VAL A 206 -0.40 -23.37 -0.90
N TYR A 207 0.16 -22.50 -0.06
CA TYR A 207 1.23 -21.58 -0.45
C TYR A 207 2.55 -22.34 -0.34
N ARG A 208 2.81 -23.15 -1.37
CA ARG A 208 4.05 -23.91 -1.50
C ARG A 208 5.22 -22.98 -1.81
N HIS A 209 6.43 -23.40 -1.46
CA HIS A 209 7.67 -22.75 -1.88
C HIS A 209 7.79 -22.70 -3.40
N LEU A 210 8.55 -21.73 -3.89
CA LEU A 210 9.00 -21.69 -5.28
C LEU A 210 9.89 -22.91 -5.54
N ARG A 211 9.56 -23.72 -6.55
CA ARG A 211 10.31 -24.94 -6.90
C ARG A 211 11.00 -24.80 -8.25
N THR A 212 11.93 -25.70 -8.51
CA THR A 212 12.55 -25.82 -9.84
C THR A 212 11.45 -26.12 -10.87
N GLY A 213 11.45 -25.37 -11.98
CA GLY A 213 10.43 -25.46 -13.04
C GLY A 213 9.36 -24.37 -12.98
N ASP A 214 9.23 -23.62 -11.88
CA ASP A 214 8.36 -22.45 -11.83
C ASP A 214 8.93 -21.31 -12.70
N TYR A 215 8.09 -20.40 -13.20
CA TYR A 215 8.55 -19.23 -13.97
C TYR A 215 8.67 -18.00 -13.09
N ALA A 216 9.75 -17.23 -13.29
CA ALA A 216 9.98 -15.95 -12.65
C ALA A 216 10.34 -14.88 -13.68
N LEU A 217 9.88 -13.64 -13.45
CA LEU A 217 10.31 -12.49 -14.25
C LEU A 217 11.63 -11.96 -13.68
N ALA A 218 12.70 -12.09 -14.47
CA ALA A 218 13.97 -11.42 -14.20
C ALA A 218 13.95 -10.02 -14.82
N ASN A 219 14.47 -9.04 -14.09
CA ASN A 219 14.57 -7.66 -14.56
C ASN A 219 15.96 -7.10 -14.24
N ARG A 220 16.59 -6.43 -15.20
CA ARG A 220 17.80 -5.64 -14.98
C ARG A 220 17.50 -4.16 -15.11
N GLN A 221 17.69 -3.41 -14.03
CA GLN A 221 17.55 -1.95 -14.02
C GLN A 221 18.84 -1.28 -14.55
N PRO A 222 18.75 -0.22 -15.39
CA PRO A 222 17.54 0.44 -15.89
C PRO A 222 16.85 -0.33 -17.04
N THR A 223 15.52 -0.40 -17.01
CA THR A 223 14.71 -1.08 -18.03
C THR A 223 14.40 -0.12 -19.18
N LEU A 224 15.25 -0.09 -20.21
CA LEU A 224 15.07 0.78 -21.38
C LEU A 224 14.33 0.08 -22.53
N HIS A 225 14.44 -1.24 -22.61
CA HIS A 225 13.87 -2.04 -23.69
C HIS A 225 13.14 -3.26 -23.12
N ARG A 226 12.18 -3.78 -23.90
CA ARG A 226 11.41 -4.97 -23.52
C ARG A 226 12.28 -6.17 -23.11
N PRO A 227 13.42 -6.49 -23.78
CA PRO A 227 14.29 -7.59 -23.39
C PRO A 227 14.96 -7.42 -22.01
N SER A 228 14.95 -6.24 -21.40
CA SER A 228 15.47 -6.06 -20.04
C SER A 228 14.59 -6.69 -18.95
N ILE A 229 13.37 -7.14 -19.32
CA ILE A 229 12.49 -7.98 -18.49
C ILE A 229 12.15 -9.25 -19.28
N GLN A 230 12.56 -10.39 -18.77
CA GLN A 230 12.36 -11.70 -19.41
C GLN A 230 11.85 -12.73 -18.39
N ALA A 231 11.10 -13.71 -18.88
CA ALA A 231 10.67 -14.85 -18.08
C ALA A 231 11.74 -15.93 -18.13
N HIS A 232 12.17 -16.41 -16.96
CA HIS A 232 13.12 -17.50 -16.81
C HIS A 232 12.50 -18.61 -15.98
N MET A 233 12.90 -19.84 -16.28
CA MET A 233 12.56 -20.99 -15.45
C MET A 233 13.44 -21.00 -14.21
N ALA A 234 12.83 -21.04 -13.03
CA ALA A 234 13.50 -21.14 -11.76
C ALA A 234 14.23 -22.47 -11.66
N ARG A 235 15.49 -22.42 -11.24
CA ARG A 235 16.27 -23.57 -10.81
C ARG A 235 16.80 -23.30 -9.41
N VAL A 236 16.33 -24.05 -8.42
CA VAL A 236 16.76 -23.85 -7.04
C VAL A 236 18.15 -24.45 -6.84
N LEU A 237 19.09 -23.62 -6.38
CA LEU A 237 20.47 -24.01 -6.13
C LEU A 237 20.76 -23.99 -4.61
N PRO A 238 21.03 -25.15 -3.98
CA PRO A 238 21.33 -25.23 -2.55
C PRO A 238 22.70 -24.62 -2.23
N GLY A 239 22.83 -23.99 -1.06
CA GLY A 239 24.09 -23.38 -0.59
C GLY A 239 24.45 -22.02 -1.20
N GLU A 240 23.81 -21.65 -2.30
CA GLU A 240 24.01 -20.37 -2.99
C GLU A 240 23.34 -19.19 -2.26
N LYS A 241 23.92 -17.99 -2.41
CA LYS A 241 23.39 -16.73 -1.82
C LYS A 241 23.02 -15.68 -2.85
N THR A 242 23.59 -15.77 -4.05
CA THR A 242 23.38 -14.84 -5.17
C THR A 242 22.52 -15.48 -6.25
N LEU A 243 21.83 -14.67 -7.06
CA LEU A 243 21.17 -15.18 -8.26
C LEU A 243 22.22 -15.66 -9.25
N ARG A 244 22.00 -16.79 -9.92
CA ARG A 244 22.89 -17.30 -10.97
C ARG A 244 22.26 -17.11 -12.35
N LEU A 245 23.03 -16.59 -13.30
CA LEU A 245 22.58 -16.38 -14.68
C LEU A 245 23.64 -16.89 -15.66
N HIS A 246 23.15 -17.40 -16.79
CA HIS A 246 24.00 -17.90 -17.86
C HIS A 246 24.62 -16.72 -18.63
N TYR A 247 25.81 -16.90 -19.21
CA TYR A 247 26.53 -15.83 -19.93
C TYR A 247 25.84 -15.35 -21.21
N ALA A 248 25.12 -16.25 -21.88
CA ALA A 248 24.48 -15.99 -23.18
C ALA A 248 23.19 -15.15 -23.07
N GLN A 249 22.92 -14.57 -21.90
CA GLN A 249 21.66 -13.89 -21.59
C GLN A 249 21.81 -12.37 -21.53
#